data_AF-I1YIZ8-F1
#
_entry.id   AF-I1YIZ8-F1
#
_cell.length_a   1.000
_cell.length_b   1.000
_cell.length_c   1.000
_cell.angle_alpha   90.00
_cell.angle_beta   90.00
_cell.angle_gamma   90.00
#
_symmetry.space_group_name_H-M   'P 1'
#
loop_
_entity.id
_entity.type
_entity.pdbx_description
1 polymer ?
#
loop_
_entity_poly.entity_id
_entity_poly.type
_entity_poly.pdbx_seq_one_letter_code
_entity_poly.pdbx_strand_id
1 'polypeptide(L)'
;MAPTGFMPGRQAASLLTEIADWSWVTTIVIHGGSVFEFKGPFPSGSEGHGFYNLTGPLPGFHGHLNLEKVAKIQFQDRPHRGRESYAFVFEDDQQETIFKIFLGRTESGELIDSQVTRFKALQQHYSQESLS
;
A
#
# COMPACT_ATOMS: atom_id res chain seq x y z
N MET A 1 -23.14 -4.97 3.99
CA MET A 1 -21.78 -5.11 3.42
C MET A 1 -21.07 -6.15 4.24
N ALA A 2 -20.48 -7.18 3.63
CA ALA A 2 -19.59 -8.07 4.36
C ALA A 2 -18.45 -7.23 4.96
N PRO A 3 -17.94 -7.55 6.17
CA PRO A 3 -16.76 -6.88 6.69
C PRO A 3 -15.64 -7.06 5.65
N THR A 4 -15.18 -5.95 5.07
CA THR A 4 -13.97 -5.96 4.25
C THR A 4 -12.84 -6.29 5.22
N GLY A 5 -12.18 -7.44 5.03
CA GLY A 5 -11.02 -7.79 5.84
C GLY A 5 -9.98 -6.68 5.82
N PHE A 6 -9.20 -6.58 6.88
CA PHE A 6 -8.04 -5.68 6.95
C PHE A 6 -6.82 -6.50 7.33
N MET A 7 -5.65 -6.05 6.86
CA MET A 7 -4.39 -6.65 7.27
C MET A 7 -3.89 -5.95 8.55
N PRO A 8 -3.49 -6.67 9.62
CA PRO A 8 -2.94 -6.05 10.83
C PRO A 8 -1.68 -5.24 10.55
N GLY A 9 -1.49 -4.11 11.23
CA GLY A 9 -0.33 -3.22 11.00
C GLY A 9 1.04 -3.89 11.17
N ARG A 10 1.14 -4.91 12.03
CA ARG A 10 2.35 -5.76 12.17
C ARG A 10 2.80 -6.46 10.87
N GLN A 11 1.91 -6.57 9.87
CA GLN A 11 2.23 -7.14 8.57
C GLN A 11 2.78 -6.10 7.58
N ALA A 12 2.84 -4.82 7.95
CA ALA A 12 3.25 -3.74 7.06
C ALA A 12 4.62 -4.00 6.41
N ALA A 13 5.64 -4.38 7.19
CA ALA A 13 6.98 -4.64 6.63
C ALA A 13 6.97 -5.79 5.60
N SER A 14 6.21 -6.85 5.89
CA SER A 14 6.07 -8.00 4.97
C SER A 14 5.35 -7.60 3.69
N LEU A 15 4.25 -6.84 3.79
CA LEU A 15 3.54 -6.32 2.63
C LEU A 15 4.43 -5.38 1.79
N LEU A 16 5.17 -4.47 2.42
CA LEU A 16 6.05 -3.54 1.70
C LEU A 16 7.19 -4.26 0.98
N THR A 17 7.74 -5.32 1.59
CA THR A 17 8.71 -6.21 0.93
C THR A 17 8.07 -6.89 -0.29
N GLU A 18 6.84 -7.40 -0.14
CA GLU A 18 6.13 -8.02 -1.24
C GLU A 18 5.88 -7.03 -2.39
N ILE A 19 5.40 -5.81 -2.08
CA ILE A 19 5.10 -4.74 -3.05
C ILE A 19 6.34 -4.28 -3.81
N ALA A 20 7.54 -4.35 -3.22
CA ALA A 20 8.78 -4.00 -3.93
C ALA A 20 8.99 -4.84 -5.20
N ASP A 21 8.42 -6.05 -5.26
CA ASP A 21 8.46 -6.92 -6.43
C ASP A 21 7.32 -6.68 -7.43
N TRP A 22 6.44 -5.69 -7.20
CA TRP A 22 5.23 -5.49 -8.01
C TRP A 22 5.50 -4.63 -9.25
N SER A 23 6.75 -4.24 -9.52
CA SER A 23 7.11 -3.22 -10.51
C SER A 23 6.47 -1.86 -10.17
N TRP A 24 5.75 -1.21 -11.08
CA TRP A 24 5.21 0.13 -10.91
C TRP A 24 4.01 0.22 -9.98
N VAL A 25 4.04 1.14 -9.03
CA VAL A 25 2.88 1.51 -8.19
C VAL A 25 2.74 3.03 -8.14
N THR A 26 1.71 3.53 -7.47
CA THR A 26 1.62 4.95 -7.10
C THR A 26 1.56 5.07 -5.58
N THR A 27 2.61 5.62 -4.98
CA THR A 27 2.65 5.92 -3.55
C THR A 27 2.13 7.32 -3.30
N ILE A 28 1.19 7.47 -2.37
CA ILE A 28 0.60 8.76 -1.98
C ILE A 28 0.93 9.07 -0.52
N VAL A 29 1.49 10.25 -0.29
CA VAL A 29 1.68 10.84 1.04
C VAL A 29 0.80 12.08 1.17
N ILE A 30 0.07 12.19 2.27
CA ILE A 30 -0.80 13.34 2.56
C ILE A 30 -0.20 14.09 3.73
N HIS A 31 0.06 15.39 3.55
CA HIS A 31 0.63 16.21 4.62
C HIS A 31 0.15 17.66 4.49
N GLY A 32 -0.35 18.24 5.58
CA GLY A 32 -0.78 19.64 5.61
C GLY A 32 -1.86 20.00 4.58
N GLY A 33 -2.76 19.07 4.24
CA GLY A 33 -3.76 19.26 3.18
C GLY A 33 -3.20 19.14 1.75
N SER A 34 -1.91 18.87 1.59
CA SER A 34 -1.28 18.61 0.29
C SER A 34 -1.22 17.10 0.02
N VAL A 35 -1.23 16.75 -1.28
CA VAL A 35 -1.10 15.37 -1.76
C VAL A 35 0.17 15.27 -2.59
N PHE A 36 1.06 14.37 -2.20
CA PHE A 36 2.30 14.06 -2.92
C PHE A 36 2.19 12.68 -3.54
N GLU A 37 2.49 12.57 -4.83
CA GLU A 37 2.44 11.30 -5.56
C GLU A 37 3.84 10.93 -6.06
N PHE A 38 4.25 9.70 -5.81
CA PHE A 38 5.39 9.08 -6.47
C PHE A 38 4.90 7.93 -7.36
N LYS A 39 5.16 8.03 -8.67
CA LYS A 39 4.81 7.01 -9.67
C LYS A 39 6.08 6.30 -10.11
N GLY A 40 6.18 5.03 -9.78
CA GLY A 40 7.37 4.22 -10.04
C GLY A 40 7.42 2.99 -9.15
N PRO A 41 8.51 2.22 -9.21
CA PRO A 41 8.68 1.06 -8.35
C PRO A 41 8.69 1.42 -6.87
N PHE A 42 8.03 0.61 -6.05
CA PHE A 42 8.18 0.75 -4.60
C PHE A 42 9.58 0.29 -4.21
N PRO A 43 10.36 1.10 -3.47
CA PRO A 43 11.73 0.76 -3.12
C PRO A 43 11.77 -0.42 -2.13
N SER A 44 12.77 -1.28 -2.27
CA SER A 44 13.15 -2.21 -1.20
C SER A 44 13.49 -1.45 0.08
N GLY A 45 13.40 -2.13 1.23
CA GLY A 45 13.77 -1.52 2.50
C GLY A 45 14.08 -2.53 3.59
N SER A 46 14.50 -2.02 4.73
CA SER A 46 14.86 -2.82 5.91
C SER A 46 14.63 -2.04 7.20
N GLU A 47 14.37 -2.78 8.28
CA GLU A 47 14.19 -2.18 9.60
C GLU A 47 15.54 -1.76 10.21
N GLY A 48 15.58 -0.56 10.79
CA GLY A 48 16.76 -0.02 11.46
C GLY A 48 16.42 1.29 12.16
N HIS A 49 16.98 1.49 13.36
CA HIS A 49 16.79 2.70 14.17
C HIS A 49 15.32 3.07 14.45
N GLY A 50 14.42 2.09 14.53
CA GLY A 50 12.99 2.32 14.79
C GLY A 50 12.15 2.67 13.55
N PHE A 51 12.70 2.54 12.35
CA PHE A 51 12.01 2.80 11.09
C PHE A 51 12.22 1.67 10.08
N TYR A 52 11.31 1.55 9.12
CA TYR A 52 11.55 0.85 7.87
C TYR A 52 12.16 1.83 6.86
N ASN A 53 13.43 1.62 6.54
CA ASN A 53 14.24 2.51 5.73
C ASN A 53 14.16 2.11 4.27
N LEU A 54 13.76 3.03 3.39
CA LEU A 54 13.68 2.79 1.94
C LEU A 54 15.08 2.94 1.33
N THR A 55 15.58 1.89 0.67
CA THR A 55 16.96 1.79 0.17
C THR A 55 17.00 1.55 -1.35
N GLY A 56 16.01 2.03 -2.08
CA GLY A 56 15.94 1.89 -3.54
C GLY A 56 17.04 2.66 -4.29
N PRO A 57 17.19 2.44 -5.60
CA PRO A 57 18.13 3.21 -6.41
C PRO A 57 17.76 4.71 -6.50
N LEU A 58 18.72 5.54 -6.89
CA LEU A 58 18.50 6.96 -7.21
C LEU A 58 18.55 7.18 -8.74
N PRO A 59 17.65 8.03 -9.31
CA PRO A 59 16.53 8.70 -8.65
C PRO A 59 15.40 7.73 -8.27
N GLY A 60 14.64 8.02 -7.22
CA GLY A 60 13.57 7.14 -6.74
C GLY A 60 12.78 7.71 -5.55
N PHE A 61 11.90 6.89 -4.96
CA PHE A 61 11.24 7.21 -3.69
C PHE A 61 12.13 6.80 -2.53
N HIS A 62 12.43 7.73 -1.65
CA HIS A 62 13.32 7.54 -0.51
C HIS A 62 12.65 8.09 0.74
N GLY A 63 12.97 7.51 1.90
CA GLY A 63 12.42 7.94 3.17
C GLY A 63 12.50 6.89 4.26
N HIS A 64 11.90 7.21 5.40
CA HIS A 64 11.86 6.39 6.61
C HIS A 64 10.41 6.26 7.05
N LEU A 65 9.89 5.03 7.09
CA LEU A 65 8.51 4.76 7.47
C LEU A 65 8.45 4.33 8.93
N ASN A 66 7.68 5.03 9.76
CA ASN A 66 7.40 4.61 11.12
C ASN A 66 6.27 3.58 11.10
N LEU A 67 6.61 2.30 10.94
CA LEU A 67 5.63 1.22 10.84
C LEU A 67 4.93 0.92 12.18
N GLU A 68 5.52 1.31 13.32
CA GLU A 68 4.85 1.17 14.62
C GLU A 68 3.58 2.01 14.73
N LYS A 69 3.47 3.08 13.93
CA LYS A 69 2.26 3.89 13.84
C LYS A 69 1.16 3.24 13.02
N VAL A 70 1.45 2.24 12.20
CA VAL A 70 0.44 1.54 11.41
C VAL A 70 -0.31 0.59 12.32
N ALA A 71 -1.58 0.87 12.60
CA ALA A 71 -2.45 -0.03 13.35
C ALA A 71 -3.08 -1.09 12.45
N LYS A 72 -3.49 -0.69 11.24
CA LYS A 72 -4.13 -1.59 10.25
C LYS A 72 -3.90 -1.11 8.83
N ILE A 73 -4.06 -2.03 7.89
CA ILE A 73 -3.93 -1.78 6.45
C ILE A 73 -5.24 -2.17 5.79
N GLN A 74 -5.97 -1.18 5.27
CA GLN A 74 -7.24 -1.40 4.59
C GLN A 74 -7.02 -1.71 3.11
N PHE A 75 -7.86 -2.60 2.58
CA PHE A 75 -7.97 -2.87 1.15
C PHE A 75 -9.03 -1.93 0.56
N GLN A 76 -8.60 -0.86 -0.10
CA GLN A 76 -9.49 0.04 -0.83
C GLN A 76 -9.74 -0.52 -2.22
N ASP A 77 -10.93 -1.06 -2.45
CA ASP A 77 -11.45 -1.48 -3.76
C ASP A 77 -12.68 -0.62 -4.09
N ARG A 78 -12.44 0.52 -4.74
CA ARG A 78 -13.53 1.44 -5.12
C ARG A 78 -13.18 2.16 -6.42
N PRO A 79 -14.15 2.35 -7.34
CA PRO A 79 -13.89 3.09 -8.56
C PRO A 79 -13.41 4.52 -8.28
N HIS A 80 -12.41 4.97 -9.03
CA HIS A 80 -11.97 6.36 -9.07
C HIS A 80 -12.23 6.92 -10.48
N ARG A 81 -13.05 7.97 -10.57
CA ARG A 81 -13.46 8.59 -11.84
C ARG A 81 -14.01 7.57 -12.86
N GLY A 82 -14.80 6.60 -12.38
CA GLY A 82 -15.43 5.57 -13.22
C GLY A 82 -14.53 4.40 -13.62
N ARG A 83 -13.28 4.33 -13.13
CA ARG A 83 -12.35 3.22 -13.39
C ARG A 83 -12.06 2.47 -12.08
N GLU A 84 -11.95 1.15 -12.15
CA GLU A 84 -11.52 0.33 -10.99
C GLU A 84 -10.22 0.86 -10.41
N SER A 85 -10.13 0.95 -9.08
CA SER A 85 -8.96 1.46 -8.38
C SER A 85 -8.76 0.70 -7.08
N TYR A 86 -7.53 0.21 -6.90
CA TYR A 86 -7.13 -0.65 -5.80
C TYR A 86 -5.98 0.00 -5.04
N ALA A 87 -6.06 0.04 -3.71
CA ALA A 87 -4.98 0.54 -2.87
C ALA A 87 -4.88 -0.15 -1.52
N PHE A 88 -3.66 -0.21 -1.00
CA PHE A 88 -3.38 -0.43 0.41
C PHE A 88 -3.39 0.92 1.12
N VAL A 89 -4.24 1.07 2.13
CA VAL A 89 -4.33 2.29 2.95
C VAL A 89 -3.78 1.96 4.33
N PHE A 90 -2.63 2.55 4.66
CA PHE A 90 -1.98 2.36 5.95
C PHE A 90 -2.57 3.38 6.93
N GLU A 91 -3.23 2.90 7.97
CA GLU A 91 -3.96 3.72 8.94
C GLU A 91 -3.37 3.58 10.34
N ASP A 92 -3.42 4.66 11.10
CA ASP A 92 -3.06 4.65 12.52
C ASP A 92 -4.20 4.15 13.44
N ASP A 93 -3.98 4.24 14.75
CA ASP A 93 -4.95 3.82 15.77
C ASP A 93 -6.22 4.68 15.81
N GLN A 94 -6.16 5.88 15.23
CA GLN A 94 -7.28 6.81 15.07
C GLN A 94 -7.98 6.66 13.71
N GLN A 95 -7.54 5.71 12.88
CA GLN A 95 -8.04 5.47 11.52
C GLN A 95 -7.68 6.59 10.54
N GLU A 96 -6.69 7.41 10.88
CA GLU A 96 -6.16 8.42 9.98
C GLU A 96 -5.18 7.77 8.99
N THR A 97 -5.24 8.20 7.72
CA THR A 97 -4.34 7.70 6.69
C THR A 97 -2.92 8.23 6.92
N ILE A 98 -1.96 7.34 7.10
CA ILE A 98 -0.53 7.66 7.12
C ILE A 98 -0.02 7.83 5.69
N PHE A 99 -0.25 6.82 4.85
CA PHE A 99 0.06 6.85 3.40
C PHE A 99 -0.75 5.79 2.66
N LYS A 100 -0.71 5.84 1.32
CA LYS A 100 -1.37 4.85 0.45
C LYS A 100 -0.42 4.32 -0.61
N ILE A 101 -0.64 3.08 -1.02
CA ILE A 101 -0.02 2.52 -2.22
C ILE A 101 -1.12 2.02 -3.13
N PHE A 102 -1.29 2.69 -4.28
CA PHE A 102 -2.19 2.27 -5.35
C PHE A 102 -1.49 1.31 -6.30
N LEU A 103 -2.25 0.34 -6.81
CA LEU A 103 -1.77 -0.51 -7.90
C LEU A 103 -1.44 0.34 -9.12
N GLY A 104 -0.36 -0.06 -9.80
CA GLY A 104 0.11 0.60 -10.99
C GLY A 104 -0.84 0.44 -12.17
N ARG A 105 -0.58 1.28 -13.17
CA ARG A 105 -1.22 1.20 -14.46
C ARG A 105 -0.19 1.13 -15.56
N THR A 106 -0.54 0.43 -16.64
CA THR A 106 0.21 0.43 -17.89
C THR A 106 0.19 1.81 -18.53
N GLU A 107 0.97 2.01 -19.59
CA GLU A 107 0.95 3.24 -20.39
C GLU A 107 -0.43 3.53 -21.01
N SER A 108 -1.22 2.49 -21.33
CA SER A 108 -2.62 2.63 -21.77
C SER A 108 -3.60 2.98 -20.62
N GLY A 109 -3.10 3.04 -19.39
CA GLY A 109 -3.86 3.36 -18.18
C GLY A 109 -4.65 2.18 -17.60
N GLU A 110 -4.46 0.97 -18.11
CA GLU A 110 -5.09 -0.24 -17.58
C GLU A 110 -4.38 -0.69 -16.30
N LEU A 111 -5.10 -1.35 -15.39
CA LEU A 111 -4.46 -1.91 -14.19
C LEU A 111 -3.50 -3.02 -14.58
N ILE A 112 -2.44 -3.19 -13.80
CA ILE A 112 -1.50 -4.29 -14.01
C ILE A 112 -2.12 -5.59 -13.45
N ASP A 113 -2.48 -6.53 -14.34
CA ASP A 113 -3.23 -7.75 -13.99
C ASP A 113 -2.57 -8.60 -12.89
N SER A 114 -1.24 -8.72 -12.92
CA SER A 114 -0.49 -9.48 -11.92
C SER A 114 -0.62 -8.86 -10.53
N GLN A 115 -0.65 -7.52 -10.43
CA GLN A 115 -0.89 -6.81 -9.18
C GLN A 115 -2.32 -6.98 -8.70
N VAL A 116 -3.30 -6.88 -9.59
CA VAL A 116 -4.72 -7.07 -9.24
C VAL A 116 -4.95 -8.47 -8.69
N THR A 117 -4.36 -9.49 -9.32
CA THR A 117 -4.44 -10.89 -8.87
C THR A 117 -3.89 -11.06 -7.45
N ARG A 118 -2.68 -10.54 -7.19
CA ARG A 118 -2.05 -10.61 -5.87
C ARG A 118 -2.80 -9.81 -4.80
N PHE A 119 -3.30 -8.61 -5.15
CA PHE A 119 -4.12 -7.79 -4.27
C PHE A 119 -5.39 -8.51 -3.83
N LYS A 120 -6.12 -9.10 -4.78
CA LYS A 120 -7.36 -9.84 -4.50
C LYS A 120 -7.09 -11.10 -3.65
N ALA A 121 -5.97 -11.78 -3.88
CA ALA A 121 -5.56 -12.91 -3.05
C ALA A 121 -5.30 -12.49 -1.58
N LEU A 122 -4.56 -11.40 -1.37
CA LEU A 122 -4.35 -10.83 -0.02
C LEU A 122 -5.68 -10.41 0.60
N GLN A 123 -6.52 -9.68 -0.14
CA GLN A 123 -7.82 -9.23 0.35
C GLN A 123 -8.72 -10.41 0.78
N GLN A 124 -8.74 -11.49 -0.01
CA GLN A 124 -9.51 -12.68 0.30
C GLN A 124 -8.98 -13.38 1.56
N HIS A 125 -7.66 -13.56 1.66
CA HIS A 125 -7.02 -14.18 2.82
C HIS A 125 -7.40 -13.46 4.13
N TYR A 126 -7.24 -12.14 4.19
CA TYR A 126 -7.55 -11.36 5.39
C TYR A 126 -9.05 -11.13 5.64
N SER A 127 -9.90 -11.28 4.62
CA SER A 127 -11.35 -11.27 4.82
C SER A 127 -11.84 -12.55 5.50
N GLN A 128 -11.21 -13.69 5.22
CA GLN A 128 -11.55 -14.98 5.85
C GLN A 128 -11.08 -15.06 7.30
N GLU A 129 -9.89 -14.54 7.62
CA GLU A 129 -9.38 -14.50 9.01
C GLU A 129 -10.24 -13.61 9.93
N SER A 130 -10.89 -12.58 9.39
CA SER A 130 -11.76 -11.70 10.19
C SER A 130 -13.10 -12.34 10.60
N LEU A 131 -13.41 -13.53 10.06
CA LEU A 131 -14.63 -14.29 10.32
C LEU A 131 -14.40 -15.50 11.23
N SER A 132 -13.15 -15.82 11.57
CA SER A 132 -12.74 -16.92 12.46
C SER A 132 -12.32 -16.41 13.84
#